data_AF-A0A8S3Y3T4-F1
#
_entry.id   AF-A0A8S3Y3T4-F1
#
_cell.length_a   1.000
_cell.length_b   1.000
_cell.length_c   1.000
_cell.angle_alpha   90.00
_cell.angle_beta   90.00
_cell.angle_gamma   90.00
#
_symmetry.space_group_name_H-M   'P 1'
#
loop_
_entity.id
_entity.type
_entity.pdbx_description
1 polymer ?
#
loop_
_entity_poly.entity_id
_entity_poly.type
_entity_poly.pdbx_seq_one_letter_code
_entity_poly.pdbx_strand_id
1 'polypeptide(L)'
;MQALFKVQQDVEVRIRNAKMNYSKSPKDRINQQYIEARLGILEALWSKFLTTHDIKGTKKDDLKDIEYDNLYDNVKECYVEYKCKLTTDLAKYNVEKNDQNSSKNNEAELKGLLVQLPKITIFPFSVK
;
A
#
# COMPACT_ATOMS: atom_id res chain seq x y z
N MET A 1 -15.36 -27.93 -10.81
CA MET A 1 -15.91 -26.90 -9.88
C MET A 1 -14.96 -26.55 -8.72
N GLN A 2 -14.39 -27.53 -8.00
CA GLN A 2 -13.52 -27.27 -6.83
C GLN A 2 -12.26 -26.44 -7.11
N ALA A 3 -11.65 -26.56 -8.30
CA ALA A 3 -10.45 -25.79 -8.64
C ALA A 3 -10.71 -24.27 -8.74
N LEU A 4 -11.85 -23.84 -9.28
CA LEU A 4 -12.21 -22.43 -9.40
C LEU A 4 -12.52 -21.81 -8.03
N PHE A 5 -13.14 -22.58 -7.14
CA PHE A 5 -13.39 -22.18 -5.76
C PHE A 5 -12.09 -21.95 -4.97
N LYS A 6 -11.11 -22.86 -5.11
CA LYS A 6 -9.78 -22.70 -4.50
C LYS A 6 -9.05 -21.45 -5.02
N VAL A 7 -9.19 -21.13 -6.31
CA VAL A 7 -8.61 -19.89 -6.87
C VAL A 7 -9.25 -18.65 -6.25
N GLN A 8 -10.55 -18.66 -5.99
CA GLN A 8 -11.24 -17.55 -5.34
C GLN A 8 -10.77 -17.35 -3.88
N GLN A 9 -10.64 -18.43 -3.12
CA GLN A 9 -10.09 -18.40 -1.75
C GLN A 9 -8.62 -17.92 -1.73
N ASP A 10 -7.79 -18.36 -2.69
CA ASP A 10 -6.41 -17.88 -2.80
C ASP A 10 -6.36 -16.37 -3.04
N VAL A 11 -7.21 -15.85 -3.95
CA VAL A 11 -7.26 -14.41 -4.21
C VAL A 11 -7.77 -13.62 -3.00
N GLU A 12 -8.77 -14.13 -2.29
CA GLU A 12 -9.25 -13.56 -1.02
C GLU A 12 -8.10 -13.42 -0.01
N VAL A 13 -7.36 -14.51 0.24
CA VAL A 13 -6.23 -14.52 1.18
C VAL A 13 -5.14 -13.55 0.74
N ARG A 14 -4.86 -13.46 -0.57
CA ARG A 14 -3.89 -12.50 -1.10
C ARG A 14 -4.30 -11.05 -0.89
N ILE A 15 -5.56 -10.70 -1.15
CA ILE A 15 -6.07 -9.33 -0.94
C ILE A 15 -6.01 -8.98 0.55
N ARG A 16 -6.46 -9.89 1.43
CA ARG A 16 -6.39 -9.71 2.89
C ARG A 16 -4.96 -9.52 3.39
N ASN A 17 -4.04 -10.38 2.95
CA ASN A 17 -2.63 -10.29 3.32
C ASN A 17 -1.98 -9.03 2.75
N ALA A 18 -2.34 -8.61 1.53
CA ALA A 18 -1.86 -7.36 0.96
C ALA A 18 -2.34 -6.16 1.81
N LYS A 19 -3.62 -6.11 2.21
CA LYS A 19 -4.15 -5.07 3.11
C LYS A 19 -3.40 -5.05 4.44
N MET A 20 -3.19 -6.23 5.06
CA MET A 20 -2.48 -6.33 6.33
C MET A 20 -1.01 -5.91 6.23
N ASN A 21 -0.30 -6.38 5.20
CA ASN A 21 1.11 -6.06 4.98
C ASN A 21 1.30 -4.57 4.72
N TYR A 22 0.41 -3.94 3.94
CA TYR A 22 0.44 -2.50 3.73
C TYR A 22 0.25 -1.72 5.04
N SER A 23 -0.68 -2.18 5.88
CA SER A 23 -0.95 -1.57 7.19
C SER A 23 0.23 -1.66 8.16
N LYS A 24 1.09 -2.68 7.98
CA LYS A 24 2.32 -2.90 8.77
C LYS A 24 3.55 -2.24 8.15
N SER A 25 3.45 -1.68 6.95
CA SER A 25 4.59 -1.04 6.28
C SER A 25 5.04 0.18 7.08
N PRO A 26 6.35 0.39 7.28
CA PRO A 26 6.88 1.60 7.90
C PRO A 26 6.45 2.84 7.10
N LYS A 27 6.11 3.93 7.79
CA LYS A 27 5.67 5.19 7.15
C LYS A 27 6.72 5.74 6.17
N ASP A 28 8.00 5.60 6.48
CA ASP A 28 9.11 6.04 5.63
C ASP A 28 9.16 5.35 4.27
N ARG A 29 8.56 4.17 4.15
CA ARG A 29 8.49 3.40 2.89
C ARG A 29 7.27 3.77 2.05
N ILE A 30 6.27 4.42 2.64
CA ILE A 30 5.01 4.75 1.98
C ILE A 30 5.20 6.07 1.24
N ASN A 31 5.70 5.96 0.00
CA ASN A 31 5.75 7.07 -0.95
C ASN A 31 4.69 6.90 -2.05
N GLN A 32 4.46 7.94 -2.84
CA GLN A 32 3.46 7.92 -3.92
C GLN A 32 3.60 6.70 -4.85
N GLN A 33 4.81 6.43 -5.33
CA GLN A 33 5.11 5.31 -6.23
C GLN A 33 4.78 3.96 -5.60
N TYR A 34 5.07 3.79 -4.31
CA TYR A 34 4.73 2.59 -3.56
C TYR A 34 3.22 2.40 -3.47
N ILE A 35 2.45 3.46 -3.15
CA ILE A 35 0.99 3.40 -3.09
C ILE A 35 0.40 3.05 -4.46
N GLU A 36 0.86 3.69 -5.53
CA GLU A 36 0.44 3.42 -6.91
C GLU A 36 0.72 1.98 -7.33
N ALA A 37 1.92 1.46 -7.03
CA ALA A 37 2.26 0.07 -7.32
C ALA A 37 1.36 -0.91 -6.55
N ARG A 38 1.03 -0.61 -5.28
CA ARG A 38 0.11 -1.43 -4.47
C ARG A 38 -1.30 -1.41 -5.02
N LEU A 39 -1.75 -0.27 -5.54
CA LEU A 39 -3.05 -0.12 -6.19
C LEU A 39 -3.09 -0.93 -7.49
N GLY A 40 -2.04 -0.87 -8.31
CA GLY A 40 -1.94 -1.70 -9.52
C GLY A 40 -1.99 -3.21 -9.23
N ILE A 41 -1.29 -3.67 -8.19
CA ILE A 41 -1.35 -5.08 -7.75
C ILE A 41 -2.77 -5.45 -7.30
N LEU A 42 -3.45 -4.56 -6.55
CA LEU A 42 -4.81 -4.80 -6.08
C LEU A 42 -5.80 -4.93 -7.25
N GLU A 43 -5.72 -4.05 -8.24
CA GLU A 43 -6.58 -4.11 -9.43
C GLU A 43 -6.34 -5.38 -10.25
N ALA A 44 -5.07 -5.82 -10.39
CA ALA A 44 -4.75 -7.07 -11.07
C ALA A 44 -5.34 -8.29 -10.35
N LEU A 45 -5.27 -8.33 -9.02
CA LEU A 45 -5.88 -9.38 -8.21
C LEU A 45 -7.41 -9.38 -8.34
N TRP A 46 -8.03 -8.20 -8.30
CA TRP A 46 -9.47 -8.04 -8.44
C TRP A 46 -9.98 -8.43 -9.83
N SER A 47 -9.27 -8.03 -10.89
CA SER A 47 -9.58 -8.43 -12.26
C SER A 47 -9.53 -9.96 -12.42
N LYS A 48 -8.48 -10.61 -11.90
CA LYS A 48 -8.38 -12.08 -11.89
C LYS A 48 -9.54 -12.75 -11.13
N PHE A 49 -9.96 -12.14 -10.03
CA PHE A 49 -11.11 -12.62 -9.25
C PHE A 49 -12.40 -12.57 -10.07
N LEU A 50 -12.69 -11.43 -10.70
CA LEU A 50 -13.88 -11.22 -11.53
C LEU A 50 -13.91 -12.17 -12.73
N THR A 51 -12.81 -12.33 -13.47
CA THR A 51 -12.74 -13.27 -14.59
C THR A 51 -13.04 -14.70 -14.14
N THR A 52 -12.52 -15.10 -12.97
CA THR A 52 -12.78 -16.44 -12.42
C THR A 52 -14.25 -16.59 -11.96
N HIS A 53 -14.85 -15.51 -11.44
CA HIS A 53 -16.25 -15.49 -11.02
C HIS A 53 -17.21 -15.65 -12.20
N ASP A 54 -16.96 -14.93 -13.29
CA ASP A 54 -17.79 -14.93 -14.50
C ASP A 54 -17.82 -16.30 -15.19
N ILE A 55 -16.66 -17.00 -15.21
CA ILE A 55 -16.54 -18.39 -15.68
C ILE A 55 -17.36 -19.37 -14.81
N LYS A 56 -17.54 -19.08 -13.51
CA LYS A 56 -18.40 -19.88 -12.63
C LYS A 56 -19.89 -19.56 -12.85
N GLY A 57 -20.22 -18.28 -13.08
CA GLY A 57 -21.59 -17.82 -13.33
C GLY A 57 -22.20 -18.39 -14.62
N THR A 58 -21.39 -18.50 -15.68
CA THR A 58 -21.79 -19.05 -16.99
C THR A 58 -22.02 -20.56 -17.02
N LYS A 59 -21.62 -21.30 -15.96
CA LYS A 59 -21.79 -22.77 -15.84
C LYS A 59 -22.93 -23.19 -14.91
N LYS A 60 -23.78 -22.25 -14.46
CA LYS A 60 -24.85 -22.54 -13.49
C LYS A 60 -26.08 -23.17 -14.17
N ASP A 61 -26.01 -24.48 -14.37
CA ASP A 61 -27.08 -25.34 -13.85
C ASP A 61 -26.66 -25.74 -12.43
N ASP A 62 -27.63 -25.85 -11.53
CA ASP A 62 -27.50 -26.26 -10.14
C ASP A 62 -26.97 -25.22 -9.12
N LEU A 63 -27.95 -24.76 -8.33
CA LEU A 63 -27.87 -24.36 -6.92
C LEU A 63 -26.90 -23.22 -6.57
N LYS A 64 -27.51 -22.10 -6.15
CA LYS A 64 -26.87 -21.00 -5.43
C LYS A 64 -26.15 -21.55 -4.20
N ASP A 65 -24.85 -21.74 -4.32
CA ASP A 65 -23.96 -22.11 -3.22
C ASP A 65 -23.80 -20.85 -2.33
N ILE A 66 -24.64 -20.73 -1.30
CA ILE A 66 -24.72 -19.56 -0.41
C ILE A 66 -23.33 -19.21 0.16
N GLU A 67 -22.50 -20.22 0.41
CA GLU A 67 -21.13 -20.05 0.88
C GLU A 67 -20.24 -19.31 -0.13
N TYR A 68 -20.45 -19.55 -1.43
CA TYR A 68 -19.73 -18.86 -2.49
C TYR A 68 -20.19 -17.41 -2.68
N ASP A 69 -21.50 -17.15 -2.59
CA ASP A 69 -22.02 -15.79 -2.70
C ASP A 69 -21.52 -14.95 -1.50
N ASN A 70 -21.49 -15.52 -0.29
CA ASN A 70 -20.88 -14.90 0.89
C ASN A 70 -19.37 -14.66 0.69
N LEU A 71 -18.64 -15.60 0.09
CA LEU A 71 -17.22 -15.43 -0.24
C LEU A 71 -17.01 -14.24 -1.18
N TYR A 72 -17.83 -14.14 -2.22
CA TYR A 72 -17.76 -13.04 -3.18
C TYR A 72 -17.95 -11.68 -2.52
N ASP A 73 -19.00 -11.54 -1.70
CA ASP A 73 -19.29 -10.30 -1.00
C ASP A 73 -18.18 -9.93 -0.02
N ASN A 74 -17.62 -10.91 0.70
CA ASN A 74 -16.48 -10.67 1.60
C ASN A 74 -15.23 -10.20 0.86
N VAL A 75 -14.89 -10.81 -0.29
CA VAL A 75 -13.73 -10.40 -1.10
C VAL A 75 -13.94 -9.00 -1.64
N LYS A 76 -15.14 -8.71 -2.13
CA LYS A 76 -15.53 -7.39 -2.64
C LYS A 76 -15.38 -6.32 -1.57
N GLU A 77 -15.90 -6.56 -0.37
CA GLU A 77 -15.78 -5.62 0.74
C GLU A 77 -14.30 -5.37 1.09
N CYS A 78 -13.50 -6.44 1.19
CA CYS A 78 -12.08 -6.32 1.46
C CYS A 78 -11.31 -5.53 0.39
N TYR A 79 -11.67 -5.72 -0.89
CA TYR A 79 -11.13 -4.94 -2.00
C TYR A 79 -11.49 -3.46 -1.88
N VAL A 80 -12.76 -3.13 -1.64
CA VAL A 80 -13.25 -1.76 -1.51
C VAL A 80 -12.54 -1.05 -0.35
N GLU A 81 -12.51 -1.68 0.83
CA GLU A 81 -11.84 -1.12 2.00
C GLU A 81 -10.35 -0.85 1.74
N TYR A 82 -9.65 -1.80 1.12
CA TYR A 82 -8.23 -1.64 0.84
C TYR A 82 -7.97 -0.57 -0.22
N LYS A 83 -8.80 -0.51 -1.27
CA LYS A 83 -8.74 0.52 -2.30
C LYS A 83 -8.98 1.91 -1.73
N CYS A 84 -10.03 2.08 -0.91
CA CYS A 84 -10.31 3.34 -0.22
C CYS A 84 -9.14 3.78 0.66
N LYS A 85 -8.49 2.85 1.36
CA LYS A 85 -7.30 3.16 2.17
C LYS A 85 -6.15 3.68 1.31
N LEU A 86 -5.81 2.98 0.23
CA LEU A 86 -4.74 3.38 -0.68
C LEU A 86 -4.99 4.75 -1.32
N THR A 87 -6.20 5.00 -1.81
CA THR A 87 -6.54 6.29 -2.45
C THR A 87 -6.57 7.43 -1.44
N THR A 88 -7.05 7.19 -0.21
CA THR A 88 -7.00 8.17 0.88
C THR A 88 -5.56 8.53 1.24
N ASP A 89 -4.69 7.54 1.37
CA ASP A 89 -3.29 7.76 1.72
C ASP A 89 -2.52 8.46 0.58
N LEU A 90 -2.87 8.17 -0.69
CA LEU A 90 -2.36 8.90 -1.85
C LEU A 90 -2.77 10.39 -1.81
N ALA A 91 -4.04 10.66 -1.48
CA ALA A 91 -4.54 12.03 -1.39
C ALA A 91 -3.85 12.82 -0.28
N LYS A 92 -3.67 12.22 0.90
CA LYS A 92 -2.91 12.83 2.02
C LYS A 92 -1.48 13.16 1.62
N TYR A 93 -0.80 12.22 0.97
CA TYR A 93 0.57 12.43 0.50
C TYR A 93 0.68 13.62 -0.47
N ASN A 94 -0.30 13.79 -1.37
CA ASN A 94 -0.33 14.90 -2.31
C ASN A 94 -0.60 16.26 -1.63
N VAL A 95 -1.44 16.28 -0.59
CA VAL A 95 -1.70 17.51 0.21
C VAL A 95 -0.44 17.93 0.98
N GLU A 96 0.19 17.00 1.70
CA GLU A 96 1.42 17.27 2.47
C GLU A 96 2.55 17.81 1.58
N LYS A 97 2.67 17.29 0.35
CA LYS A 97 3.66 17.75 -0.62
C LYS A 97 3.40 19.18 -1.11
N ASN A 98 2.13 19.58 -1.27
CA ASN A 98 1.77 20.94 -1.69
C ASN A 98 2.00 21.97 -0.56
N ASP A 99 1.71 21.62 0.70
CA ASP A 99 1.93 22.51 1.85
C ASP A 99 3.43 22.78 2.08
N GLN A 100 4.29 21.78 1.86
CA GLN A 100 5.75 21.95 1.93
C GLN A 100 6.31 22.84 0.80
N ASN A 101 5.66 22.88 -0.36
CA ASN A 101 6.09 23.73 -1.48
C ASN A 101 5.57 25.17 -1.37
N SER A 102 4.44 25.42 -0.70
CA SER A 102 3.92 26.78 -0.48
C SER A 102 4.68 27.58 0.59
N SER A 103 5.47 26.94 1.45
CA SER A 103 6.22 27.62 2.53
C SER A 103 7.65 28.06 2.16
N LYS A 104 8.06 27.99 0.89
CA LYS A 104 9.45 28.35 0.48
C LYS A 104 9.60 29.66 -0.30
N ASN A 105 8.54 30.43 -0.47
CA ASN A 105 8.62 31.73 -1.11
C ASN A 105 8.23 32.83 -0.12
N ASN A 106 9.07 33.08 0.88
CA ASN A 106 9.31 34.40 1.45
C ASN A 106 10.53 34.30 2.39
N GLU A 107 11.37 35.34 2.32
CA GLU A 107 12.56 35.60 3.15
C GLU A 107 13.89 35.00 2.65
N ALA A 108 14.53 35.81 1.82
CA ALA A 108 15.98 35.85 1.70
C ALA A 108 16.60 36.22 3.06
N GLU A 109 17.39 35.34 3.67
CA GLU A 109 18.53 35.76 4.48
C GLU A 109 19.64 34.70 4.45
N LEU A 110 20.81 35.12 3.94
CA LEU A 110 22.09 34.43 3.99
C LEU A 110 22.43 34.00 5.42
N LYS A 111 22.55 32.69 5.72
CA LYS A 111 23.57 32.15 6.64
C LYS A 111 23.95 30.73 6.22
N GLY A 112 25.20 30.59 5.77
CA GLY A 112 25.77 29.31 5.37
C GLY A 112 25.77 28.31 6.51
N LEU A 113 25.41 27.06 6.19
CA LEU A 113 25.72 25.89 7.01
C LEU A 113 27.24 25.61 6.90
N LEU A 114 28.05 26.46 7.51
CA LEU A 114 29.43 26.12 7.84
C LEU A 114 29.36 25.15 9.03
N VAL A 115 29.34 23.85 8.74
CA VAL A 115 29.49 22.80 9.74
C VAL A 115 30.90 22.93 10.32
N GLN A 116 31.03 23.62 11.46
CA GLN A 116 32.26 23.60 12.24
C GLN A 116 32.31 22.29 13.03
N LEU A 117 33.21 21.41 12.64
CA LEU A 117 33.48 20.18 13.38
C LEU A 117 34.09 20.51 14.75
N PRO A 118 33.74 19.78 15.82
CA PRO A 118 34.34 19.96 17.13
C PRO A 118 35.86 19.72 17.07
N LYS A 119 36.63 20.61 17.70
CA LYS A 119 38.08 20.49 17.78
C LYS A 119 38.44 19.37 18.76
N ILE A 120 38.75 18.18 18.25
CA ILE A 120 39.19 17.06 19.08
C ILE A 120 40.65 17.32 19.49
N THR A 121 40.89 17.48 20.79
CA THR A 121 42.25 17.55 21.35
C THR A 121 42.64 16.15 21.78
N ILE A 122 43.46 15.47 20.98
CA ILE A 122 44.09 14.21 21.37
C ILE A 122 45.29 14.53 22.26
N PHE A 123 45.22 14.16 23.53
CA PHE A 123 46.37 14.20 24.43
C PHE A 123 47.37 13.11 24.01
N PRO A 124 48.66 13.42 23.84
CA PRO A 124 49.65 12.39 23.57
C PRO A 124 49.81 11.52 24.81
N PHE A 125 49.38 10.25 24.71
CA PHE A 125 49.75 9.24 25.68
C PHE A 125 51.25 9.00 25.58
N SER A 126 52.01 9.57 26.51
CA SER A 126 53.41 9.21 26.70
C SER A 126 53.44 7.91 27.50
N VAL A 127 53.70 6.81 26.80
CA VAL A 127 53.98 5.51 27.42
C VAL A 127 55.38 5.58 28.01
N LYS A 128 55.49 5.40 29.33
CA LYS A 128 56.75 5.14 30.04
C LYS A 128 57.06 3.65 30.03
#